data_AF-A0A495ZGA8-F1
#
_entry.id   AF-A0A495ZGA8-F1
#
_cell.length_a   1.000
_cell.length_b   1.000
_cell.length_c   1.000
_cell.angle_alpha   90.00
_cell.angle_beta   90.00
_cell.angle_gamma   90.00
#
_symmetry.space_group_name_H-M   'P 1'
#
loop_
_entity.id
_entity.type
_entity.pdbx_description
1 polymer ?
#
loop_
_entity_poly.entity_id
_entity_poly.type
_entity_poly.pdbx_seq_one_letter_code
_entity_poly.pdbx_strand_id
1 'polypeptide(L)'
;MFSISLDSCEVKEIAEVAQNLVDEMNDLFGSLGSGSSVSLHEAEHQVVQGTQSLRHKLLEMFANQETSVPEPEPIVCPECDKPSVRQRPRERQWTTLCGVIRVKRWEYCCPEKHYHRPWDMRQKFRGKYTHRVAESMCRLSARLSFREASDELLRQ
;
A
#
# COMPACT_ATOMS: atom_id res chain seq x y z
N MET A 1 -2.91 -3.05 -15.10
CA MET A 1 -1.44 -2.90 -15.04
C MET A 1 -1.19 -1.74 -14.10
N PHE A 2 -0.52 -1.96 -12.96
CA PHE A 2 -0.16 -0.88 -12.03
C PHE A 2 1.02 -0.14 -12.66
N SER A 3 0.86 1.16 -12.92
CA SER A 3 1.95 2.04 -13.30
C SER A 3 2.11 2.99 -12.11
N ILE A 4 3.07 2.66 -11.26
CA ILE A 4 3.63 3.63 -10.31
C ILE A 4 4.66 4.37 -11.14
N SER A 5 4.45 5.65 -11.38
CA SER A 5 5.47 6.47 -12.04
C SER A 5 6.54 6.83 -11.02
N LEU A 6 7.75 6.33 -11.21
CA LEU A 6 8.91 6.66 -10.37
C LEU A 6 9.50 8.04 -10.72
N ASP A 7 8.99 8.70 -11.76
CA ASP A 7 9.54 9.95 -12.30
C ASP A 7 9.32 11.17 -11.39
N SER A 8 8.40 11.09 -10.42
CA SER A 8 8.13 12.18 -9.46
C SER A 8 8.75 11.98 -8.08
N CYS A 9 9.59 10.95 -7.91
CA CYS A 9 10.26 10.73 -6.64
C CYS A 9 11.36 11.78 -6.45
N GLU A 10 11.28 12.54 -5.37
CA GLU A 10 12.46 13.24 -4.89
C GLU A 10 13.51 12.17 -4.56
N VAL A 11 14.56 12.12 -5.38
CA VAL A 11 15.63 11.11 -5.36
C VAL A 11 16.20 10.90 -3.95
N LYS A 12 16.08 11.90 -3.07
CA LYS A 12 16.52 11.86 -1.67
C LYS A 12 15.65 10.98 -0.77
N GLU A 13 14.32 11.02 -0.85
CA GLU A 13 13.45 10.17 -0.01
C GLU A 13 13.56 8.70 -0.41
N ILE A 14 13.64 8.39 -1.71
CA ILE A 14 13.94 7.03 -2.18
C ILE A 14 15.32 6.60 -1.69
N ALA A 15 16.33 7.46 -1.78
CA ALA A 15 17.69 7.10 -1.39
C ALA A 15 17.80 6.85 0.12
N GLU A 16 17.15 7.65 0.97
CA GLU A 16 17.11 7.43 2.42
C GLU A 16 16.36 6.14 2.77
N VAL A 17 15.25 5.85 2.10
CA VAL A 17 14.50 4.61 2.31
C VAL A 17 15.26 3.40 1.78
N ALA A 18 15.93 3.52 0.64
CA ALA A 18 16.82 2.50 0.09
C ALA A 18 18.03 2.27 0.99
N GLN A 19 18.56 3.30 1.64
CA GLN A 19 19.67 3.20 2.57
C GLN A 19 19.23 2.53 3.88
N ASN A 20 18.12 2.98 4.49
CA ASN A 20 17.51 2.31 5.64
C ASN A 20 17.17 0.85 5.34
N LEU A 21 16.85 0.55 4.07
CA LEU A 21 16.60 -0.79 3.57
C LEU A 21 17.85 -1.65 3.51
N VAL A 22 18.92 -1.09 2.95
CA VAL A 22 20.22 -1.74 2.91
C VAL A 22 20.70 -1.99 4.34
N ASP A 23 20.47 -1.05 5.26
CA ASP A 23 20.83 -1.18 6.66
C ASP A 23 19.99 -2.26 7.37
N GLU A 24 18.66 -2.29 7.19
CA GLU A 24 17.80 -3.36 7.73
C GLU A 24 18.16 -4.75 7.17
N MET A 25 18.52 -4.84 5.89
CA MET A 25 19.00 -6.09 5.29
C MET A 25 20.38 -6.48 5.81
N ASN A 26 21.30 -5.52 5.96
CA ASN A 26 22.64 -5.76 6.50
C ASN A 26 22.58 -6.21 7.96
N ASP A 27 21.66 -5.68 8.76
CA ASP A 27 21.42 -6.12 10.13
C ASP A 27 20.86 -7.56 10.16
N LEU A 28 19.95 -7.89 9.25
CA LEU A 28 19.46 -9.28 9.04
C LEU A 28 20.59 -10.23 8.64
N PHE A 29 21.43 -9.87 7.68
CA PHE A 29 22.58 -10.69 7.29
C PHE A 29 23.68 -10.72 8.35
N GLY A 30 23.87 -9.65 9.11
CA GLY A 30 24.83 -9.57 10.22
C GLY A 30 24.41 -10.42 11.42
N SER A 31 23.11 -10.49 11.72
CA SER A 31 22.55 -11.38 12.74
C SER A 31 22.62 -12.86 12.33
N LEU A 32 22.47 -13.16 11.03
CA LEU A 32 22.67 -14.51 10.49
C LEU A 32 24.16 -14.92 10.42
N GLY A 33 25.06 -13.96 10.19
CA GLY A 33 26.50 -14.18 10.07
C GLY A 33 27.24 -14.24 11.42
N SER A 34 26.67 -13.69 12.50
CA SER A 34 27.27 -13.66 13.83
C SER A 34 27.05 -14.95 14.61
N GLY A 35 27.61 -16.06 14.11
CA GLY A 35 28.05 -17.23 14.90
C GLY A 35 27.00 -18.01 15.72
N SER A 36 25.73 -17.66 15.68
CA SER A 36 24.66 -18.47 16.28
C SER A 36 24.22 -19.52 15.27
N SER A 37 24.07 -20.77 15.70
CA SER A 37 23.59 -21.87 14.87
C SER A 37 22.11 -21.68 14.54
N VAL A 38 21.80 -20.74 13.65
CA VAL A 38 20.45 -20.54 13.13
C VAL A 38 20.16 -21.70 12.19
N SER A 39 19.09 -22.45 12.47
CA SER A 39 18.65 -23.52 11.58
C SER A 39 18.26 -22.95 10.21
N LEU A 40 18.40 -23.72 9.14
CA LEU A 40 17.97 -23.29 7.80
C LEU A 40 16.52 -22.80 7.81
N HIS A 41 15.66 -23.47 8.59
CA HIS A 41 14.26 -23.08 8.78
C HIS A 41 14.10 -21.70 9.41
N GLU A 42 14.86 -21.38 10.46
CA GLU A 42 14.83 -20.06 11.10
C GLU A 42 15.40 -18.98 10.18
N ALA A 43 16.44 -19.28 9.41
CA ALA A 43 17.00 -18.35 8.43
C ALA A 43 16.01 -18.04 7.31
N GLU A 44 15.35 -19.06 6.74
CA GLU A 44 14.27 -18.89 5.75
C GLU A 44 13.14 -18.03 6.31
N HIS A 45 12.70 -18.32 7.54
CA HIS A 45 11.64 -17.57 8.18
C HIS A 45 12.00 -16.09 8.39
N GLN A 46 13.22 -15.80 8.85
CA GLN A 46 13.70 -14.43 9.03
C GLN A 46 13.79 -13.67 7.69
N VAL A 47 14.26 -14.32 6.63
CA VAL A 47 14.30 -13.71 5.28
C VAL A 47 12.89 -13.42 4.76
N VAL A 48 11.95 -14.35 4.93
CA VAL A 48 10.55 -14.15 4.51
C VAL A 48 9.91 -13.00 5.27
N GLN A 49 10.05 -12.95 6.60
CA GLN A 49 9.49 -11.86 7.40
C GLN A 49 10.12 -10.51 7.07
N GLY A 50 11.44 -10.44 6.92
CA GLY A 50 12.16 -9.23 6.52
C GLY A 50 11.68 -8.71 5.15
N THR A 51 11.58 -9.61 4.16
CA THR A 51 11.10 -9.24 2.82
C THR A 51 9.62 -8.84 2.79
N GLN A 52 8.76 -9.46 3.61
CA GLN A 52 7.35 -9.08 3.72
C GLN A 52 7.17 -7.70 4.36
N SER A 53 7.87 -7.44 5.47
CA SER A 53 7.89 -6.13 6.15
C SER A 53 8.36 -5.03 5.18
N LEU A 54 9.41 -5.31 4.42
CA LEU A 54 9.91 -4.44 3.37
C LEU A 54 8.84 -4.14 2.31
N ARG A 55 8.25 -5.17 1.70
CA ARG A 55 7.21 -5.00 0.67
C ARG A 55 6.07 -4.13 1.16
N HIS A 56 5.67 -4.29 2.42
CA HIS A 56 4.66 -3.47 3.06
C HIS A 56 5.08 -1.99 3.14
N LYS A 57 6.25 -1.70 3.72
CA LYS A 57 6.74 -0.33 3.91
C LYS A 57 6.88 0.42 2.58
N LEU A 58 7.46 -0.23 1.57
CA LEU A 58 7.61 0.38 0.24
C LEU A 58 6.25 0.70 -0.39
N LEU A 59 5.30 -0.23 -0.32
CA LEU A 59 3.98 -0.02 -0.89
C LEU A 59 3.24 1.13 -0.21
N GLU A 60 3.31 1.20 1.12
CA GLU A 60 2.73 2.28 1.91
C GLU A 60 3.37 3.64 1.59
N MET A 61 4.70 3.69 1.44
CA MET A 61 5.42 4.90 1.06
C MET A 61 5.00 5.40 -0.33
N PHE A 62 5.06 4.54 -1.35
CA PHE A 62 4.68 4.91 -2.71
C PHE A 62 3.24 5.40 -2.78
N ALA A 63 2.33 4.74 -2.06
CA ALA A 63 0.95 5.18 -1.97
C ALA A 63 0.82 6.57 -1.32
N ASN A 64 1.54 6.82 -0.23
CA ASN A 64 1.49 8.10 0.49
C ASN A 64 2.12 9.25 -0.30
N GLN A 65 3.18 9.00 -1.08
CA GLN A 65 3.80 10.02 -1.94
C GLN A 65 2.86 10.46 -3.06
N GLU A 66 2.23 9.53 -3.77
CA GLU A 66 1.25 9.90 -4.79
C GLU A 66 0.06 10.68 -4.21
N THR A 67 -0.31 10.40 -2.96
CA THR A 67 -1.47 11.03 -2.33
C THR A 67 -1.18 12.29 -1.53
N SER A 68 0.08 12.59 -1.27
CA SER A 68 0.50 13.81 -0.55
C SER A 68 0.29 15.05 -1.42
N VAL A 69 0.42 14.89 -2.74
CA VAL A 69 0.20 15.94 -3.73
C VAL A 69 -1.31 16.18 -3.91
N PRO A 70 -1.80 17.42 -3.66
CA PRO A 70 -3.17 17.76 -4.00
C PRO A 70 -3.39 17.67 -5.52
N GLU A 71 -4.59 17.25 -5.92
CA GLU A 71 -5.01 17.32 -7.32
C GLU A 71 -4.92 18.74 -7.88
N PRO A 72 -4.54 18.89 -9.16
CA PRO A 72 -4.54 20.19 -9.82
C PRO A 72 -5.97 20.74 -9.91
N GLU A 73 -6.12 22.02 -9.59
CA GLU A 73 -7.39 22.74 -9.75
C GLU A 73 -7.61 23.12 -11.25
N PRO A 74 -8.86 23.17 -11.73
CA PRO A 74 -10.11 22.99 -11.00
C PRO A 74 -10.52 21.52 -10.86
N ILE A 75 -11.07 21.16 -9.69
CA ILE A 75 -11.58 19.82 -9.40
C ILE A 75 -13.09 19.86 -9.46
N VAL A 76 -13.66 18.97 -10.27
CA VAL A 76 -15.10 18.88 -10.51
C VAL A 76 -15.66 17.63 -9.84
N CYS A 77 -16.82 17.78 -9.21
CA CYS A 77 -17.52 16.66 -8.61
C CYS A 77 -18.08 15.73 -9.69
N PRO A 78 -17.74 14.43 -9.71
CA PRO A 78 -18.21 13.50 -10.74
C PRO A 78 -19.72 13.17 -10.64
N GLU A 79 -20.39 13.55 -9.55
CA GLU A 79 -21.81 13.27 -9.32
C GLU A 79 -22.73 14.44 -9.71
N CYS A 80 -22.25 15.68 -9.66
CA CYS A 80 -23.09 16.85 -9.89
C CYS A 80 -22.44 17.94 -10.75
N ASP A 81 -21.25 17.68 -11.29
CA ASP A 81 -20.47 18.59 -12.14
C ASP A 81 -20.19 19.99 -11.56
N LYS A 82 -20.39 20.16 -10.25
CA LYS A 82 -20.09 21.40 -9.52
C LYS A 82 -18.63 21.43 -9.09
N PRO A 83 -18.02 22.63 -8.93
CA PRO A 83 -16.66 22.77 -8.43
C PRO A 83 -16.56 22.25 -7.01
N SER A 84 -15.43 21.62 -6.71
CA SER A 84 -15.16 20.96 -5.45
C SER A 84 -14.06 21.65 -4.69
N VAL A 85 -14.25 21.76 -3.38
CA VAL A 85 -13.30 22.41 -2.48
C VAL A 85 -12.45 21.35 -1.79
N ARG A 86 -11.14 21.59 -1.80
CA ARG A 86 -10.15 20.78 -1.09
C ARG A 86 -10.39 20.81 0.42
N GLN A 87 -10.49 19.64 1.03
CA GLN A 87 -10.60 19.41 2.47
C GLN A 87 -9.26 18.96 3.04
N ARG A 88 -9.14 18.89 4.37
CA ARG A 88 -7.93 18.36 5.02
C ARG A 88 -7.63 16.90 4.61
N PRO A 89 -6.36 16.48 4.55
CA PRO A 89 -6.02 15.11 4.25
C PRO A 89 -6.48 14.18 5.39
N ARG A 90 -7.01 13.02 5.02
CA ARG A 90 -7.45 11.98 5.97
C ARG A 90 -6.68 10.69 5.74
N GLU A 91 -6.38 10.01 6.85
CA GLU A 91 -5.79 8.69 6.84
C GLU A 91 -6.87 7.62 6.61
N ARG A 92 -6.55 6.63 5.77
CA ARG A 92 -7.40 5.47 5.50
C ARG A 92 -6.59 4.20 5.37
N GLN A 93 -7.18 3.10 5.81
CA GLN A 93 -6.60 1.77 5.71
C GLN A 93 -7.07 1.04 4.45
N TRP A 94 -6.13 0.42 3.74
CA TRP A 94 -6.37 -0.36 2.53
C TRP A 94 -5.74 -1.74 2.67
N THR A 95 -6.51 -2.78 2.33
CA THR A 95 -6.01 -4.15 2.34
C THR A 95 -5.40 -4.47 0.97
N THR A 96 -4.11 -4.81 0.99
CA THR A 96 -3.30 -5.20 -0.17
C THR A 96 -2.80 -6.63 0.00
N LEU A 97 -2.13 -7.17 -1.02
CA LEU A 97 -1.46 -8.48 -0.90
C LEU A 97 -0.26 -8.44 0.06
N CYS A 98 0.25 -7.26 0.42
CA CYS A 98 1.34 -7.10 1.39
C CYS A 98 0.81 -6.80 2.80
N GLY A 99 -0.50 -6.95 3.02
CA GLY A 99 -1.17 -6.58 4.27
C GLY A 99 -1.89 -5.23 4.20
N VAL A 100 -2.22 -4.70 5.37
CA VAL A 100 -3.00 -3.46 5.54
C VAL A 100 -2.08 -2.26 5.59
N ILE A 101 -2.11 -1.43 4.54
CA ILE A 101 -1.36 -0.16 4.47
C ILE A 101 -2.23 1.01 4.93
N ARG A 102 -1.62 2.08 5.43
CA ARG A 102 -2.28 3.34 5.81
C ARG A 102 -1.87 4.44 4.85
N VAL A 103 -2.85 5.05 4.21
CA VAL A 103 -2.65 6.08 3.19
C VAL A 103 -3.32 7.37 3.61
N LYS A 104 -2.55 8.45 3.69
CA LYS A 104 -2.99 9.80 4.03
C LYS A 104 -3.14 10.62 2.75
N ARG A 105 -4.35 11.07 2.47
CA ARG A 105 -4.66 11.74 1.20
C ARG A 105 -5.72 12.82 1.29
N TRP A 106 -5.71 13.70 0.31
CA TRP A 106 -6.68 14.77 0.16
C TRP A 106 -8.10 14.25 -0.13
N GLU A 107 -9.08 14.91 0.49
CA GLU A 107 -10.50 14.68 0.26
C GLU A 107 -11.10 15.96 -0.32
N TYR A 108 -12.08 15.82 -1.21
CA TYR A 108 -12.71 16.95 -1.88
C TYR A 108 -14.22 16.87 -1.68
N CYS A 109 -14.85 18.04 -1.50
CA CYS A 109 -16.27 18.15 -1.18
C CYS A 109 -16.90 19.22 -2.05
N CYS A 110 -18.05 18.91 -2.66
CA CYS A 110 -18.82 19.88 -3.44
C CYS A 110 -19.88 20.57 -2.57
N PRO A 111 -20.55 21.63 -3.08
CA PRO A 111 -21.62 22.32 -2.34
C PRO A 111 -22.79 21.41 -1.92
N GLU A 112 -23.06 20.34 -2.67
CA GLU A 112 -24.08 19.32 -2.37
C GLU A 112 -23.63 18.29 -1.33
N LYS A 113 -22.42 18.45 -0.75
CA LYS A 113 -21.81 17.56 0.25
C LYS A 113 -21.45 16.15 -0.26
N HIS A 114 -21.26 15.97 -1.56
CA HIS A 114 -20.65 14.74 -2.08
C HIS A 114 -19.15 14.75 -1.81
N TYR A 115 -18.64 13.66 -1.21
CA TYR A 115 -17.22 13.49 -0.92
C TYR A 115 -16.55 12.63 -1.98
N HIS A 116 -15.51 13.17 -2.61
CA HIS A 116 -14.79 12.49 -3.69
C HIS A 116 -13.29 12.49 -3.40
N ARG A 117 -12.67 11.38 -3.82
CA ARG A 117 -11.27 11.04 -3.57
C ARG A 117 -10.69 10.58 -4.90
N PRO A 118 -10.16 11.50 -5.72
CA PRO A 118 -9.75 11.21 -7.09
C PRO A 118 -8.73 10.06 -7.19
N TRP A 119 -7.79 9.98 -6.26
CA TRP A 119 -6.83 8.87 -6.20
C TRP A 119 -7.53 7.50 -6.06
N ASP A 120 -8.53 7.36 -5.19
CA ASP A 120 -9.28 6.09 -5.01
C ASP A 120 -9.94 5.63 -6.30
N MET A 121 -10.50 6.60 -7.03
CA MET A 121 -11.20 6.36 -8.28
C MET A 121 -10.22 5.90 -9.36
N ARG A 122 -9.04 6.54 -9.45
CA ARG A 122 -7.97 6.11 -10.36
C ARG A 122 -7.46 4.71 -10.04
N GLN A 123 -7.27 4.41 -8.75
CA GLN A 123 -6.80 3.10 -8.29
C GLN A 123 -7.89 2.00 -8.31
N LYS A 124 -9.16 2.38 -8.57
CA LYS A 124 -10.30 1.47 -8.72
C LYS A 124 -10.47 0.49 -7.55
N PHE A 125 -10.27 0.97 -6.32
CA PHE A 125 -10.47 0.13 -5.13
C PHE A 125 -11.90 -0.40 -5.03
N ARG A 126 -12.04 -1.63 -4.52
CA ARG A 126 -13.34 -2.25 -4.22
C ARG A 126 -13.59 -2.15 -2.72
N GLY A 127 -14.28 -1.10 -2.27
CA GLY A 127 -14.55 -0.87 -0.86
C GLY A 127 -13.29 -0.48 -0.09
N LYS A 128 -12.66 -1.43 0.63
CA LYS A 128 -11.37 -1.27 1.34
C LYS A 128 -10.23 -2.10 0.73
N TYR A 129 -10.50 -2.81 -0.36
CA TYR A 129 -9.58 -3.78 -0.94
C TYR A 129 -9.03 -3.28 -2.27
N THR A 130 -7.76 -3.56 -2.52
CA THR A 130 -7.20 -3.50 -3.88
C THR A 130 -7.92 -4.50 -4.79
N HIS A 131 -7.94 -4.23 -6.10
CA HIS A 131 -8.49 -5.15 -7.09
C HIS A 131 -7.87 -6.55 -6.99
N ARG A 132 -6.55 -6.64 -6.80
CA ARG A 132 -5.85 -7.93 -6.70
C ARG A 132 -6.27 -8.74 -5.49
N VAL A 133 -6.45 -8.11 -4.33
CA VAL A 133 -6.95 -8.82 -3.14
C VAL A 133 -8.36 -9.34 -3.38
N ALA A 134 -9.24 -8.54 -3.98
CA ALA A 134 -10.58 -8.98 -4.32
C ALA A 134 -10.57 -10.16 -5.30
N GLU A 135 -9.73 -10.10 -6.33
CA GLU A 135 -9.55 -11.18 -7.32
C GLU A 135 -9.00 -12.47 -6.69
N SER A 136 -7.98 -12.37 -5.84
CA SER A 136 -7.45 -13.51 -5.11
C SER A 136 -8.48 -14.13 -4.17
N MET A 137 -9.26 -13.31 -3.45
CA MET A 137 -10.38 -13.81 -2.64
C MET A 137 -11.39 -14.59 -3.48
N CYS A 138 -11.80 -14.07 -4.64
CA CYS A 138 -12.72 -14.76 -5.54
C CYS A 138 -12.18 -16.10 -6.05
N ARG A 139 -10.86 -16.19 -6.31
CA ARG A 139 -10.23 -17.44 -6.75
C ARG A 139 -10.13 -18.47 -5.64
N LEU A 140 -9.79 -18.03 -4.43
CA LEU A 140 -9.69 -18.91 -3.27
C LEU A 140 -11.07 -19.41 -2.83
N SER A 141 -12.07 -18.53 -2.81
CA SER A 141 -13.44 -18.89 -2.42
C SER A 141 -14.15 -19.83 -3.40
N ALA A 142 -13.59 -20.05 -4.60
CA ALA A 142 -14.06 -21.08 -5.51
C ALA A 142 -13.72 -22.50 -5.04
N ARG A 143 -12.77 -22.65 -4.11
CA ARG A 143 -12.26 -23.95 -3.63
C ARG A 143 -12.23 -24.09 -2.12
N LEU A 144 -12.22 -22.98 -1.40
CA LEU A 144 -12.13 -22.91 0.05
C LEU A 144 -13.36 -22.19 0.60
N SER A 145 -13.68 -22.46 1.87
CA SER A 145 -14.63 -21.61 2.58
C SER A 145 -14.10 -20.17 2.65
N PHE A 146 -14.99 -19.19 2.82
CA PHE A 146 -14.58 -17.79 2.94
C PHE A 146 -13.55 -17.56 4.06
N ARG A 147 -13.69 -18.29 5.18
CA ARG A 147 -12.77 -18.22 6.31
C ARG A 147 -11.38 -18.72 5.93
N GLU A 148 -11.30 -19.90 5.32
CA GLU A 148 -10.03 -20.50 4.87
C GLU A 148 -9.37 -19.65 3.78
N ALA A 149 -10.15 -19.12 2.83
CA ALA A 149 -9.64 -18.19 1.82
C ALA A 149 -9.07 -16.91 2.45
N SER A 150 -9.74 -16.37 3.46
CA SER A 150 -9.24 -15.21 4.20
C SER A 150 -7.97 -15.51 4.97
N ASP A 151 -7.91 -16.66 5.66
CA ASP A 151 -6.72 -17.10 6.40
C ASP A 151 -5.55 -17.32 5.44
N GLU A 152 -5.80 -17.88 4.25
CA GLU A 152 -4.77 -18.10 3.24
C GLU A 152 -4.21 -16.79 2.67
N LEU A 153 -5.03 -15.75 2.52
CA LEU A 153 -4.53 -14.42 2.14
C LEU A 153 -3.71 -13.74 3.23
N LEU A 154 -3.97 -14.05 4.50
CA LEU A 154 -3.20 -13.51 5.62
C LEU A 154 -1.86 -14.24 5.80
N ARG A 155 -1.69 -15.42 5.21
CA ARG A 155 -0.44 -16.21 5.23
C ARG A 155 0.54 -15.85 4.11
N GLN A 156 0.12 -15.08 3.09
CA GLN A 156 0.94 -14.62 1.97
C GLN A 156 1.81 -13.40 2.34
#